data_AF-A0A5J4XWV1-F1
#
_entry.id   AF-A0A5J4XWV1-F1
#
_cell.length_a   1.000
_cell.length_b   1.000
_cell.length_c   1.000
_cell.angle_alpha   90.00
_cell.angle_beta   90.00
_cell.angle_gamma   90.00
#
_symmetry.space_group_name_H-M   'P 1'
#
loop_
_entity.id
_entity.type
_entity.pdbx_description
1 polymer ?
#
loop_
_entity_poly.entity_id
_entity_poly.type
_entity_poly.pdbx_seq_one_letter_code
_entity_poly.pdbx_strand_id
1 'polypeptide(L)'
;MQAEARPQEQCLRQQISAYFESEQEVTLEGLPALPVKESASTLRMDIRALMTWTDRHKPGCSLTGRAVARILHGVASPAFPTPQWNKCGFWQQYTNVDFAQIAAAAQHELDLVQQSKPAAQCLSP
;
A
#
# COMPACT_ATOMS: atom_id res chain seq x y z
N MET A 1 26.19 -1.62 -38.97
CA MET A 1 24.99 -2.43 -39.26
C MET A 1 23.88 -1.91 -38.37
N GLN A 2 23.06 -0.97 -38.88
CA GLN A 2 21.96 -0.37 -38.12
C GLN A 2 20.74 -1.28 -38.27
N ALA A 3 20.21 -1.78 -37.14
CA ALA A 3 18.96 -2.53 -37.14
C ALA A 3 17.81 -1.52 -37.24
N GLU A 4 17.19 -1.42 -38.41
CA GLU A 4 16.02 -0.56 -38.61
C GLU A 4 14.85 -1.12 -37.79
N ALA A 5 14.36 -0.32 -36.84
CA ALA A 5 13.19 -0.67 -36.03
C ALA A 5 11.95 -0.79 -36.93
N ARG A 6 11.14 -1.82 -36.71
CA ARG A 6 9.92 -2.09 -37.52
C ARG A 6 8.97 -0.88 -37.48
N PRO A 7 8.22 -0.57 -38.55
CA PRO A 7 7.32 0.59 -38.59
C PRO A 7 6.33 0.66 -37.40
N GLN A 8 5.85 -0.50 -36.94
CA GLN A 8 4.99 -0.61 -35.76
C GLN A 8 5.70 -0.18 -34.46
N GLU A 9 6.98 -0.51 -34.31
CA GLU A 9 7.78 -0.14 -33.14
C GLU A 9 8.03 1.37 -33.09
N GLN A 10 8.27 1.98 -34.25
CA GLN A 10 8.48 3.43 -34.37
C GLN A 10 7.20 4.19 -34.01
N CYS A 11 6.04 3.76 -34.51
CA CYS A 11 4.74 4.34 -34.19
C CYS A 11 4.44 4.27 -32.68
N LEU A 12 4.65 3.12 -32.04
CA LEU A 12 4.46 2.95 -30.60
C LEU A 12 5.40 3.85 -29.78
N ARG A 13 6.67 3.93 -30.15
CA ARG A 13 7.64 4.81 -29.48
C ARG A 13 7.21 6.27 -29.55
N GLN A 14 6.73 6.72 -30.71
CA GLN A 14 6.22 8.09 -30.87
C GLN A 14 4.99 8.36 -30.00
N GLN A 15 4.04 7.42 -29.91
CA GLN A 15 2.87 7.57 -29.04
C GLN A 15 3.25 7.61 -27.56
N ILE A 16 4.18 6.76 -27.13
CA ILE A 16 4.67 6.73 -25.75
C ILE A 16 5.40 8.04 -25.40
N SER A 17 6.30 8.51 -26.28
CA SER A 17 6.98 9.80 -26.11
C SER A 17 5.99 10.95 -26.02
N ALA A 18 5.01 11.02 -26.93
CA ALA A 18 3.98 12.06 -26.90
C ALA A 18 3.15 12.04 -25.60
N TYR A 19 2.87 10.86 -25.04
CA TYR A 19 2.18 10.74 -23.76
C TYR A 19 3.02 11.32 -22.60
N PHE A 20 4.29 10.94 -22.50
CA PHE A 20 5.17 11.39 -21.41
C PHE A 20 5.67 12.83 -21.55
N GLU A 21 5.75 13.37 -22.77
CA GLU A 21 6.08 14.77 -23.05
C GLU A 21 4.88 15.70 -22.93
N SER A 22 3.65 15.17 -22.97
CA SER A 22 2.47 15.98 -22.72
C SER A 22 2.49 16.46 -21.26
N GLU A 23 2.49 17.78 -21.06
CA GLU A 23 2.28 18.42 -19.75
C GLU A 23 0.80 18.32 -19.32
N GLN A 24 0.18 17.17 -19.54
CA GLN A 24 -1.18 16.92 -19.10
C GLN A 24 -1.13 16.68 -17.59
N GLU A 25 -1.14 17.79 -16.84
CA GLU A 25 -1.33 17.75 -15.40
C GLU A 25 -2.67 17.08 -15.14
N VAL A 26 -2.65 15.86 -14.61
CA VAL A 26 -3.86 15.17 -14.17
C VAL A 26 -4.35 15.91 -12.93
N THR A 27 -5.12 16.97 -13.15
CA THR A 27 -5.83 17.65 -12.07
C THR A 27 -6.82 16.67 -11.46
N LEU A 28 -6.72 16.47 -10.15
CA LEU A 28 -7.69 15.67 -9.38
C LEU A 28 -9.08 16.31 -9.33
N GLU A 29 -9.21 17.53 -9.86
CA GLU A 29 -10.45 18.30 -9.94
C GLU A 29 -11.45 17.61 -10.90
N GLY A 30 -12.48 16.98 -10.33
CA GLY A 30 -13.58 16.36 -11.09
C GLY A 30 -13.57 14.84 -11.11
N LEU A 31 -12.56 14.18 -10.53
CA LEU A 31 -12.67 12.76 -10.24
C LEU A 31 -13.72 12.53 -9.14
N PRO A 32 -14.68 11.61 -9.33
CA PRO A 32 -15.62 11.29 -8.27
C PRO A 32 -14.83 10.84 -7.05
N ALA A 33 -15.09 11.47 -5.90
CA ALA A 33 -14.51 11.04 -4.64
C ALA A 33 -14.76 9.54 -4.49
N LEU A 34 -13.68 8.79 -4.23
CA LEU A 34 -13.79 7.36 -3.99
C LEU A 34 -14.86 7.15 -2.91
N PRO A 35 -15.80 6.20 -3.10
CA PRO A 35 -16.89 6.02 -2.17
C PRO A 35 -16.31 5.66 -0.80
N VAL A 36 -16.31 6.64 0.11
CA VAL A 36 -16.00 6.49 1.53
C VAL A 36 -17.17 5.71 2.13
N LYS A 37 -17.22 4.40 1.88
CA LYS A 37 -18.29 3.53 2.34
C LYS A 37 -17.80 2.44 3.27
N GLU A 38 -16.75 2.74 4.03
CA GLU A 38 -16.45 1.98 5.23
C GLU A 38 -16.26 2.95 6.39
N SER A 39 -17.08 2.76 7.43
CA SER A 39 -16.94 3.51 8.68
C SER A 39 -15.51 3.34 9.17
N ALA A 40 -14.80 4.42 9.49
CA ALA A 40 -13.40 4.39 9.94
C ALA A 40 -13.12 3.42 11.12
N SER A 41 -14.15 2.90 11.78
CA SER A 41 -14.08 1.80 12.73
C SER A 41 -13.74 0.43 12.10
N THR A 42 -14.32 0.05 10.95
CA THR A 42 -14.05 -1.26 10.31
C THR A 42 -12.62 -1.33 9.81
N LEU A 43 -12.16 -0.28 9.12
CA LEU A 43 -10.77 -0.14 8.66
C LEU A 43 -9.77 -0.33 9.81
N ARG A 44 -9.99 0.33 10.95
CA ARG A 44 -9.09 0.21 12.11
C ARG A 44 -9.09 -1.21 12.71
N MET A 45 -10.26 -1.86 12.79
CA MET A 45 -10.34 -3.25 13.25
C MET A 45 -9.58 -4.19 12.31
N ASP A 46 -9.71 -4.01 10.99
CA ASP A 46 -9.02 -4.84 10.01
C ASP A 46 -7.51 -4.59 9.97
N ILE A 47 -7.08 -3.34 10.18
CA ILE A 47 -5.65 -3.01 10.36
C ILE A 47 -5.09 -3.79 11.56
N ARG A 48 -5.78 -3.80 12.70
CA ARG A 48 -5.36 -4.57 13.89
C ARG A 48 -5.38 -6.08 13.63
N ALA A 49 -6.38 -6.57 12.91
CA ALA A 49 -6.47 -7.98 12.52
C ALA A 49 -5.30 -8.39 11.60
N LEU A 50 -4.93 -7.55 10.63
CA LEU A 50 -3.77 -7.75 9.76
C LEU A 50 -2.46 -7.79 10.57
N MET A 51 -2.29 -6.87 11.52
CA MET A 51 -1.10 -6.84 12.39
C MET A 51 -0.99 -8.14 13.20
N THR A 52 -2.08 -8.54 13.86
CA THR A 52 -2.14 -9.78 14.66
C THR A 52 -1.90 -11.01 13.79
N TRP A 53 -2.49 -11.03 12.59
CA TRP A 53 -2.28 -12.10 11.63
C TRP A 53 -0.82 -12.17 11.17
N THR A 54 -0.19 -11.01 10.94
CA THR A 54 1.21 -10.91 10.50
C THR A 54 2.15 -11.39 11.60
N ASP A 55 1.96 -10.98 12.84
CA ASP A 55 2.77 -11.46 13.97
C ASP A 55 2.70 -12.99 14.09
N ARG A 56 1.51 -13.58 13.91
CA ARG A 56 1.32 -15.04 13.95
C ARG A 56 1.95 -15.79 12.76
N HIS A 57 1.74 -15.31 11.53
CA HIS A 57 2.08 -16.07 10.32
C HIS A 57 3.43 -15.67 9.70
N LYS A 58 3.94 -14.50 10.07
CA LYS A 58 5.21 -13.93 9.59
C LYS A 58 5.96 -13.29 10.76
N PRO A 59 6.36 -14.08 11.78
CA PRO A 59 7.04 -13.56 12.96
C PRO A 59 8.32 -12.80 12.58
N GLY A 60 8.57 -11.66 13.24
CA GLY A 60 9.69 -10.78 12.93
C GLY A 60 9.47 -9.84 11.73
N CYS A 61 8.33 -9.94 11.03
CA CYS A 61 7.95 -8.96 10.01
C CYS A 61 7.44 -7.68 10.69
N SER A 62 8.20 -6.59 10.60
CA SER A 62 7.77 -5.27 11.06
C SER A 62 7.00 -4.56 9.94
N LEU A 63 5.74 -4.25 10.19
CA LEU A 63 4.91 -3.47 9.29
C LEU A 63 5.02 -1.97 9.62
N THR A 64 5.11 -1.15 8.59
CA THR A 64 4.92 0.31 8.66
C THR A 64 3.51 0.68 8.19
N GLY A 65 3.02 1.88 8.50
CA GLY A 65 1.71 2.33 8.01
C GLY A 65 1.59 2.25 6.47
N ARG A 66 2.68 2.60 5.77
CA ARG A 66 2.77 2.48 4.31
C ARG A 66 2.77 1.01 3.82
N ALA A 67 3.39 0.09 4.56
CA ALA A 67 3.36 -1.34 4.24
C ALA A 67 1.93 -1.90 4.33
N VAL A 68 1.22 -1.56 5.40
CA VAL A 68 -0.19 -1.91 5.60
C VAL A 68 -1.04 -1.38 4.44
N ALA A 69 -0.91 -0.10 4.11
CA ALA A 69 -1.63 0.50 2.99
C ALA A 69 -1.38 -0.23 1.66
N ARG A 70 -0.13 -0.62 1.38
CA ARG A 70 0.19 -1.42 0.18
C ARG A 70 -0.49 -2.79 0.18
N ILE A 71 -0.51 -3.49 1.30
CA ILE A 71 -1.18 -4.80 1.41
C ILE A 71 -2.69 -4.63 1.16
N LEU A 72 -3.32 -3.66 1.82
CA LEU A 72 -4.76 -3.42 1.71
C LEU A 72 -5.20 -2.92 0.32
N HIS A 73 -4.33 -2.21 -0.41
CA HIS A 73 -4.52 -1.88 -1.82
C HIS A 73 -4.07 -3.00 -2.79
N GLY A 74 -3.37 -4.01 -2.29
CA GLY A 74 -2.79 -5.09 -3.08
C GLY A 74 -1.68 -4.66 -4.04
N VAL A 75 -0.82 -3.75 -3.61
CA VAL A 75 0.34 -3.28 -4.37
C VAL A 75 1.61 -4.00 -3.88
N ALA A 76 2.17 -4.87 -4.71
CA ALA A 76 3.38 -5.63 -4.42
C ALA A 76 4.59 -4.73 -4.13
N SER A 77 5.46 -5.15 -3.23
CA SER A 77 6.74 -4.49 -2.89
C SER A 77 7.83 -5.54 -2.76
N PRO A 78 9.13 -5.21 -2.96
CA PRO A 78 10.22 -6.12 -2.62
C PRO A 78 10.14 -6.69 -1.19
N ALA A 79 9.67 -5.88 -0.23
CA ALA A 79 9.45 -6.33 1.16
C ALA A 79 8.14 -7.13 1.34
N PHE A 80 7.17 -6.98 0.44
CA PHE A 80 5.84 -7.60 0.50
C PHE A 80 5.45 -8.15 -0.88
N PRO A 81 6.07 -9.27 -1.32
CA PRO A 81 5.85 -9.79 -2.66
C PRO A 81 4.48 -10.47 -2.78
N THR A 82 3.82 -10.32 -3.93
CA THR A 82 2.46 -10.84 -4.19
C THR A 82 2.26 -12.29 -3.76
N PRO A 83 3.14 -13.26 -4.08
CA PRO A 83 2.90 -14.67 -3.75
C PRO A 83 2.78 -14.97 -2.25
N GLN A 84 3.33 -14.10 -1.40
CA GLN A 84 3.34 -14.27 0.05
C GLN A 84 2.18 -13.56 0.75
N TRP A 85 1.58 -12.56 0.09
CA TRP A 85 0.60 -11.64 0.69
C TRP A 85 -0.77 -11.68 0.00
N ASN A 86 -0.87 -12.12 -1.26
CA ASN A 86 -2.14 -12.18 -1.98
C ASN A 86 -3.11 -13.25 -1.47
N LYS A 87 -2.62 -14.22 -0.68
CA LYS A 87 -3.44 -15.26 -0.05
C LYS A 87 -4.03 -14.82 1.28
N CYS A 88 -3.59 -13.68 1.85
CA CYS A 88 -4.23 -13.15 3.04
C CYS A 88 -5.54 -12.45 2.63
N GLY A 89 -6.60 -12.62 3.42
CA GLY A 89 -7.93 -12.04 3.11
C GLY A 89 -7.96 -10.51 3.08
N PHE A 90 -6.85 -9.87 3.46
CA PHE A 90 -6.70 -8.42 3.51
C PHE A 90 -6.22 -7.82 2.18
N TRP A 91 -5.72 -8.64 1.24
CA TRP A 91 -5.15 -8.14 -0.02
C TRP A 91 -6.24 -7.58 -0.94
N GLN A 92 -6.05 -6.35 -1.43
CA GLN A 92 -7.01 -5.60 -2.27
C GLN A 92 -8.37 -5.29 -1.62
N GLN A 93 -8.53 -5.50 -0.30
CA GLN A 93 -9.79 -5.28 0.39
C GLN A 93 -10.22 -3.80 0.40
N TYR A 94 -9.26 -2.86 0.35
CA TYR A 94 -9.50 -1.42 0.48
C TYR A 94 -9.06 -0.63 -0.76
N THR A 95 -9.19 -1.20 -1.95
CA THR A 95 -8.79 -0.54 -3.21
C THR A 95 -9.59 0.74 -3.53
N ASN A 96 -10.77 0.88 -2.93
CA ASN A 96 -11.66 2.04 -3.06
C ASN A 96 -11.50 3.06 -1.92
N VAL A 97 -10.53 2.91 -1.03
CA VAL A 97 -10.24 3.89 0.02
C VAL A 97 -8.95 4.61 -0.33
N ASP A 98 -8.83 5.88 0.06
CA ASP A 98 -7.62 6.64 -0.21
C ASP A 98 -6.39 6.03 0.48
N PHE A 99 -5.30 5.91 -0.28
CA PHE A 99 -4.07 5.28 0.19
C PHE A 99 -3.46 6.02 1.37
N ALA A 100 -3.46 7.35 1.34
CA ALA A 100 -2.89 8.16 2.41
C ALA A 100 -3.72 8.06 3.69
N GLN A 101 -5.05 7.99 3.57
CA GLN A 101 -5.94 7.74 4.72
C GLN A 101 -5.65 6.40 5.40
N ILE A 102 -5.48 5.32 4.63
CA ILE A 102 -5.12 4.00 5.20
C ILE A 102 -3.74 4.07 5.86
N ALA A 103 -2.76 4.68 5.20
CA ALA A 103 -1.40 4.78 5.73
C ALA A 103 -1.35 5.53 7.06
N ALA A 104 -2.09 6.64 7.17
CA ALA A 104 -2.21 7.44 8.39
C ALA A 104 -2.92 6.65 9.51
N ALA A 105 -4.05 6.01 9.21
CA ALA A 105 -4.77 5.19 10.17
C ALA A 105 -3.91 4.01 10.67
N ALA A 106 -3.18 3.36 9.77
CA ALA A 106 -2.31 2.24 10.12
C ALA A 106 -1.12 2.68 10.97
N GLN A 107 -0.52 3.83 10.68
CA GLN A 107 0.57 4.37 11.51
C GLN A 107 0.07 4.67 12.93
N HIS A 108 -1.09 5.30 13.05
CA HIS A 108 -1.71 5.57 14.35
C HIS A 108 -1.92 4.27 15.17
N GLU A 109 -2.43 3.20 14.54
CA GLU A 109 -2.59 1.91 15.23
C GLU A 109 -1.26 1.25 15.62
N LEU A 110 -0.20 1.38 14.80
CA LEU A 110 1.14 0.88 15.14
C LEU A 110 1.70 1.59 16.38
N ASP A 111 1.55 2.91 16.44
CA ASP A 111 2.06 3.72 17.53
C ASP A 111 1.37 3.34 18.86
N LEU A 112 0.06 3.06 18.83
CA LEU A 112 -0.68 2.56 19.99
C LEU A 112 -0.15 1.20 20.49
N VAL A 113 0.13 0.27 19.56
CA VAL A 113 0.68 -1.04 19.91
C VAL A 113 2.08 -0.91 20.52
N GLN A 114 2.92 -0.03 19.97
CA GLN A 114 4.27 0.21 20.49
C GLN A 114 4.26 0.82 21.90
N GLN A 115 3.33 1.73 22.21
CA GLN A 115 3.16 2.31 23.54
C GLN A 115 2.68 1.30 24.58
N SER A 116 1.95 0.25 24.15
CA SER A 116 1.43 -0.79 25.05
C SER A 116 2.45 -1.86 25.44
N LYS A 117 3.60 -1.93 24.76
CA LYS A 117 4.67 -2.87 25.11
C LYS A 117 5.38 -2.35 26.36
N PRO A 118 5.28 -3.01 27.52
CA PRO A 118 5.94 -2.52 28.71
C PRO A 118 7.45 -2.47 28.44
N ALA A 119 8.05 -1.30 28.66
CA ALA A 119 9.49 -1.18 28.78
C ALA A 119 9.92 -2.19 29.84
N ALA A 120 10.58 -3.27 29.43
CA ALA A 120 11.17 -4.21 30.36
C ALA A 120 12.03 -3.38 31.32
N GLN A 121 11.59 -3.37 32.58
CA GLN A 121 12.18 -2.59 33.65
C GLN A 121 13.61 -3.10 33.83
N CYS A 122 14.58 -2.37 33.27
CA CYS A 122 15.96 -2.45 33.69
C CYS A 122 16.05 -1.77 35.07
N LEU A 123 15.71 -2.52 36.12
CA LEU A 123 16.05 -2.19 37.49
C LEU A 123 16.62 -3.44 38.14
N SER A 124 17.94 -3.52 38.16
CA SER A 124 18.69 -4.37 39.09
C SER A 124 19.60 -3.45 39.89
N PRO A 125 19.53 -3.44 41.22
CA PRO A 125 20.72 -3.33 42.04
C PRO A 125 21.45 -4.68 42.13
#